data_AF-A0A0C3D5Y0-F1
#
_entry.id   AF-A0A0C3D5Y0-F1
#
_cell.length_a   1.000
_cell.length_b   1.000
_cell.length_c   1.000
_cell.angle_alpha   90.00
_cell.angle_beta   90.00
_cell.angle_gamma   90.00
#
_symmetry.space_group_name_H-M   'P 1'
#
loop_
_entity.id
_entity.type
_entity.pdbx_description
1 polymer ?
#
loop_
_entity_poly.entity_id
_entity_poly.type
_entity_poly.pdbx_seq_one_letter_code
_entity_poly.pdbx_strand_id
1 'polypeptide(L)'
;MSVVDWRNSPFDVYIGRHVPNGPPGIGPDSCPFGNPFVIDDVSDLAERARVIASYKRWLMEPEQAALVEKAKQELRGKVLGCWCKPLDCHGDFLKAVVDETAQETEMRRVEMLKKSL
;
A
#
# COMPACT_ATOMS: atom_id res chain seq x y z
N MET A 1 6.44 4.38 11.65
CA MET A 1 6.73 3.33 10.64
C MET A 1 7.47 3.94 9.45
N SER A 2 8.11 3.13 8.62
CA SER A 2 8.76 3.54 7.36
C SER A 2 8.46 2.57 6.24
N VAL A 3 8.66 2.99 5.00
CA VAL A 3 8.60 2.14 3.81
C VAL A 3 9.97 2.15 3.15
N VAL A 4 10.53 0.96 2.90
CA VAL A 4 11.89 0.79 2.38
C VAL A 4 11.89 -0.10 1.14
N ASP A 5 12.92 0.04 0.31
CA ASP A 5 13.22 -0.96 -0.71
C ASP A 5 13.78 -2.20 -0.02
N TRP A 6 13.00 -3.28 0.00
CA TRP A 6 13.35 -4.51 0.70
C TRP A 6 14.64 -5.15 0.19
N ARG A 7 15.05 -4.88 -1.06
CA ARG A 7 16.30 -5.42 -1.63
C ARG A 7 17.53 -4.81 -0.99
N ASN A 8 17.40 -3.60 -0.46
CA ASN A 8 18.51 -2.78 0.03
C ASN A 8 18.40 -2.46 1.52
N SER A 9 17.35 -2.92 2.20
CA SER A 9 17.08 -2.56 3.59
C SER A 9 16.25 -3.64 4.30
N PRO A 10 16.54 -3.91 5.59
CA PRO A 10 15.74 -4.82 6.38
C PRO A 10 14.31 -4.26 6.56
N PHE A 11 13.35 -5.17 6.68
CA PHE A 11 11.94 -4.86 6.87
C PHE A 11 11.29 -5.91 7.78
N ASP A 12 10.17 -5.55 8.42
CA ASP A 12 9.39 -6.45 9.27
C ASP A 12 8.28 -7.15 8.48
N VAL A 13 7.59 -6.41 7.61
CA VAL A 13 6.45 -6.90 6.84
C VAL A 13 6.60 -6.52 5.37
N TYR A 14 6.50 -7.50 4.48
CA TYR A 14 6.47 -7.26 3.05
C TYR A 14 5.04 -6.88 2.62
N ILE A 15 4.89 -5.73 1.93
CA ILE A 15 3.59 -5.18 1.51
C ILE A 15 3.45 -5.10 -0.01
N GLY A 16 4.41 -5.61 -0.77
CA GLY A 16 4.32 -5.69 -2.23
C GLY A 16 3.46 -6.86 -2.70
N ARG A 17 3.31 -7.00 -4.02
CA ARG A 17 2.70 -8.20 -4.61
C ARG A 17 3.66 -9.38 -4.55
N HIS A 18 3.12 -10.60 -4.55
CA HIS A 18 3.93 -11.79 -4.79
C HIS A 18 4.43 -11.77 -6.24
N VAL A 19 5.73 -12.00 -6.43
CA VAL A 19 6.38 -12.20 -7.72
C VAL A 19 7.41 -13.30 -7.58
N PRO A 20 7.77 -14.01 -8.68
CA PRO A 20 8.72 -15.13 -8.63
C PRO A 20 10.06 -14.78 -7.97
N ASN A 21 10.51 -13.53 -8.09
CA ASN A 21 11.78 -13.03 -7.53
C ASN A 21 11.55 -12.07 -6.34
N GLY A 22 10.46 -12.28 -5.59
CA GLY A 22 10.16 -11.52 -4.37
C GLY A 22 11.03 -11.95 -3.18
N PRO A 23 10.80 -11.37 -1.98
CA PRO A 23 11.48 -11.81 -0.77
C PRO A 23 11.25 -13.31 -0.50
N PRO A 24 12.26 -14.05 -0.01
CA PRO A 24 12.13 -15.47 0.30
C PRO A 24 11.01 -15.74 1.32
N GLY A 25 10.30 -16.85 1.16
CA GLY A 25 9.26 -17.28 2.11
C GLY A 25 7.93 -16.52 2.02
N ILE A 26 7.77 -15.59 1.07
CA ILE A 26 6.51 -14.89 0.84
C ILE A 26 5.71 -15.59 -0.26
N GLY A 27 4.65 -16.30 0.14
CA GLY A 27 3.71 -16.94 -0.80
C GLY A 27 2.69 -15.96 -1.40
N PRO A 28 1.92 -16.40 -2.42
CA PRO A 28 0.87 -15.59 -3.03
C PRO A 28 -0.21 -15.14 -2.03
N ASP A 29 -0.59 -16.02 -1.09
CA ASP A 29 -1.59 -15.72 -0.05
C ASP A 29 -1.05 -14.84 1.09
N SER A 30 0.26 -14.53 1.08
CA SER A 30 0.94 -13.75 2.12
C SER A 30 1.06 -12.26 1.78
N CYS A 31 0.39 -11.77 0.73
CA CYS A 31 0.50 -10.39 0.24
C CYS A 31 -0.82 -9.59 0.29
N PRO A 32 -1.58 -9.58 1.40
CA PRO A 32 -2.89 -8.92 1.45
C PRO A 32 -2.82 -7.40 1.25
N PHE A 33 -1.67 -6.78 1.53
CA PHE A 33 -1.45 -5.33 1.44
C PHE A 33 -0.87 -4.87 0.09
N GLY A 34 -0.68 -5.81 -0.85
CA GLY A 34 -0.18 -5.51 -2.19
C GLY A 34 -1.11 -4.58 -2.95
N ASN A 35 -0.54 -3.68 -3.76
CA ASN A 35 -1.34 -2.90 -4.71
C ASN A 35 -1.95 -3.85 -5.77
N PRO A 36 -3.29 -3.94 -5.94
CA PRO A 36 -3.90 -4.80 -6.96
C PRO A 36 -3.68 -4.27 -8.39
N PHE A 37 -3.31 -3.00 -8.56
CA PHE A 37 -3.07 -2.38 -9.86
C PHE A 37 -1.60 -2.55 -10.27
N VAL A 38 -1.38 -3.09 -11.47
CA VAL A 38 -0.05 -3.38 -12.02
C VAL A 38 0.48 -2.15 -12.77
N ILE A 39 1.79 -1.93 -12.69
CA ILE A 39 2.52 -1.00 -13.55
C ILE A 39 3.22 -1.88 -14.57
N ASP A 40 2.96 -1.67 -15.85
CA ASP A 40 3.56 -2.42 -16.95
C ASP A 40 4.98 -1.93 -17.24
N ASP A 41 5.17 -0.60 -17.30
CA ASP A 41 6.50 0.01 -17.40
C ASP A 41 6.85 0.74 -16.10
N VAL A 42 7.71 0.11 -15.29
CA VAL A 42 8.15 0.67 -14.00
C VAL A 42 8.89 2.01 -14.11
N SER A 43 9.37 2.36 -15.31
CA SER A 43 10.02 3.64 -15.62
C SER A 43 9.04 4.73 -16.07
N ASP A 44 7.81 4.37 -16.46
CA ASP A 44 6.76 5.34 -16.79
C ASP A 44 6.20 5.97 -15.49
N LEU A 45 6.64 7.20 -15.21
CA LEU A 45 6.20 7.96 -14.05
C LEU A 45 4.71 8.37 -14.12
N ALA A 46 4.16 8.55 -15.33
CA ALA A 46 2.76 8.87 -15.51
C ALA A 46 1.89 7.64 -15.23
N GLU A 47 2.31 6.45 -15.68
CA GLU A 47 1.65 5.19 -15.33
C GLU A 47 1.70 4.93 -13.83
N ARG A 48 2.89 5.07 -13.22
CA ARG A 48 3.04 4.97 -11.76
C ARG A 48 2.07 5.88 -11.03
N ALA A 49 1.97 7.15 -11.42
CA ALA A 49 1.07 8.10 -10.79
C ALA A 49 -0.41 7.66 -10.90
N ARG A 50 -0.83 7.16 -12.07
CA ARG A 50 -2.19 6.61 -12.27
C ARG A 50 -2.44 5.40 -11.37
N VAL A 51 -1.52 4.44 -11.34
CA VAL A 51 -1.64 3.21 -10.54
C VAL A 51 -1.67 3.50 -9.04
N ILE A 52 -0.87 4.46 -8.57
CA ILE A 52 -0.91 4.92 -7.18
C ILE A 52 -2.23 5.63 -6.87
N ALA A 53 -2.74 6.48 -7.78
CA ALA A 53 -4.04 7.11 -7.60
C ALA A 53 -5.18 6.07 -7.50
N SER A 54 -5.17 5.06 -8.38
CA SER A 54 -6.12 3.94 -8.34
C SER A 54 -6.04 3.19 -7.01
N TYR A 55 -4.84 2.89 -6.52
CA TYR A 55 -4.65 2.26 -5.21
C TYR A 55 -5.23 3.08 -4.07
N LYS A 56 -4.91 4.38 -4.02
CA LYS A 56 -5.38 5.30 -2.98
C LYS A 56 -6.91 5.31 -2.91
N ARG A 57 -7.56 5.41 -4.08
CA ARG A 57 -9.02 5.37 -4.18
C ARG A 57 -9.56 4.02 -3.73
N TRP A 58 -9.06 2.93 -4.31
CA TRP A 58 -9.51 1.56 -4.00
C TRP A 58 -9.41 1.24 -2.51
N LEU A 59 -8.30 1.57 -1.85
CA LEU A 59 -8.11 1.30 -0.42
C LEU A 59 -9.16 2.03 0.43
N MET A 60 -9.66 3.17 -0.04
CA MET A 60 -10.70 3.95 0.64
C MET A 60 -12.12 3.51 0.29
N GLU A 61 -12.35 2.59 -0.64
CA GLU A 61 -13.70 2.07 -0.90
C GLU A 61 -14.24 1.30 0.32
N PRO A 62 -15.55 1.36 0.63
CA PRO A 62 -16.16 0.68 1.77
C PRO A 62 -15.80 -0.80 1.90
N GLU A 63 -15.72 -1.50 0.77
CA GLU A 63 -15.38 -2.92 0.66
C GLU A 63 -13.98 -3.24 1.22
N GLN A 64 -13.07 -2.26 1.27
CA GLN A 64 -11.72 -2.42 1.81
C GLN A 64 -11.62 -2.07 3.30
N ALA A 65 -12.73 -1.76 3.99
CA ALA A 65 -12.72 -1.42 5.41
C ALA A 65 -12.02 -2.49 6.28
N ALA A 66 -12.28 -3.77 6.03
CA ALA A 66 -11.65 -4.87 6.76
C ALA A 66 -10.14 -4.96 6.50
N LEU A 67 -9.69 -4.66 5.28
CA LEU A 67 -8.26 -4.61 4.94
C LEU A 67 -7.55 -3.46 5.65
N VAL A 68 -8.21 -2.29 5.72
CA VAL A 68 -7.70 -1.12 6.42
C VAL A 68 -7.56 -1.40 7.92
N GLU A 69 -8.57 -2.00 8.54
CA GLU A 69 -8.51 -2.37 9.97
C GLU A 69 -7.41 -3.41 10.23
N LYS A 70 -7.28 -4.41 9.37
CA LYS A 70 -6.17 -5.38 9.44
C LYS A 70 -4.81 -4.69 9.34
N ALA A 71 -4.66 -3.75 8.40
CA ALA A 71 -3.42 -2.98 8.26
C ALA A 71 -3.12 -2.16 9.53
N LYS A 72 -4.13 -1.52 10.12
CA LYS A 72 -3.98 -0.77 11.39
C LYS A 72 -3.50 -1.64 12.53
N GLN A 73 -3.98 -2.88 12.62
CA GLN A 73 -3.59 -3.82 13.67
C GLN A 73 -2.20 -4.42 13.45
N GLU A 74 -1.86 -4.78 12.21
CA GLU A 74 -0.66 -5.58 11.91
C GLU A 74 0.58 -4.75 11.57
N LEU A 75 0.38 -3.56 10.98
CA LEU A 75 1.47 -2.77 10.40
C LEU A 75 1.93 -1.63 11.31
N ARG A 76 1.18 -1.28 12.36
CA ARG A 76 1.51 -0.14 13.22
C ARG A 76 2.87 -0.34 13.88
N GLY A 77 3.75 0.64 13.70
CA GLY A 77 5.12 0.61 14.21
C GLY A 77 6.13 -0.25 13.42
N LYS A 78 5.71 -0.94 12.35
CA LYS A 78 6.58 -1.81 11.54
C LYS A 78 7.39 -1.06 10.48
N VAL A 79 8.48 -1.65 10.00
CA VAL A 79 9.16 -1.27 8.76
C VAL A 79 8.58 -2.09 7.61
N LEU A 80 8.03 -1.41 6.60
CA LEU A 80 7.33 -2.04 5.49
C LEU A 80 8.25 -2.16 4.26
N GLY A 81 8.37 -3.38 3.72
CA GLY A 81 9.17 -3.67 2.53
C GLY A 81 8.37 -3.58 1.25
N CYS A 82 8.82 -2.77 0.27
CA CYS A 82 8.26 -2.72 -1.08
C CYS A 82 9.33 -2.29 -2.10
N TRP A 83 9.46 -3.02 -3.22
CA TRP A 83 10.47 -2.72 -4.26
C TRP A 83 10.22 -1.40 -5.02
N CYS A 84 9.05 -0.76 -4.85
CA CYS A 84 8.73 0.48 -5.55
C CYS A 84 9.55 1.67 -5.04
N LYS A 85 10.04 1.61 -3.79
CA LYS A 85 10.96 2.60 -3.27
C LYS A 85 12.28 2.60 -4.06
N PRO A 86 12.92 3.77 -4.27
CA PRO A 86 12.62 5.07 -3.65
C PRO A 86 11.54 5.90 -4.36
N LEU A 87 11.01 5.44 -5.49
CA LEU A 87 9.93 6.13 -6.21
C LEU A 87 8.61 6.06 -5.44
N ASP A 88 7.59 6.76 -5.95
CA ASP A 88 6.26 6.76 -5.36
C ASP A 88 5.73 5.32 -5.21
N CYS A 89 5.22 5.02 -4.01
CA CYS A 89 4.92 3.69 -3.53
C CYS A 89 3.57 3.67 -2.82
N HIS A 90 2.78 2.62 -3.05
CA HIS A 90 1.47 2.46 -2.42
C HIS A 90 1.58 2.40 -0.89
N GLY A 91 2.71 1.85 -0.41
CA GLY A 91 3.06 1.77 1.00
C GLY A 91 3.10 3.12 1.71
N ASP A 92 3.42 4.22 1.02
CA ASP A 92 3.44 5.56 1.63
C ASP A 92 2.04 6.00 2.05
N PHE A 93 1.05 5.71 1.22
CA PHE A 93 -0.35 5.99 1.55
C PHE A 93 -0.90 5.02 2.59
N LEU A 94 -0.59 3.72 2.45
CA LEU A 94 -0.97 2.71 3.44
C LEU A 94 -0.44 3.09 4.83
N LYS A 95 0.83 3.52 4.92
CA LYS A 95 1.43 4.03 6.15
C LYS A 95 0.62 5.18 6.75
N ALA A 96 0.23 6.17 5.94
CA ALA A 96 -0.57 7.29 6.43
C ALA A 96 -1.91 6.81 7.01
N VAL A 97 -2.61 5.92 6.32
CA VAL A 97 -3.87 5.33 6.78
C VAL A 97 -3.69 4.52 8.07
N VAL A 98 -2.60 3.77 8.21
CA VAL A 98 -2.32 2.97 9.42
C VAL A 98 -2.07 3.85 10.64
N ASP A 99 -1.46 5.02 10.45
CA ASP A 99 -1.16 5.96 11.53
C ASP A 99 -2.41 6.73 12.01
N GLU A 100 -3.43 6.89 11.16
CA GLU A 100 -4.70 7.58 11.44
C GLU A 100 -5.60 6.90 12.48
N THR A 101 -6.37 7.71 13.19
CA THR A 101 -7.56 7.31 13.96
C THR A 101 -8.68 6.80 13.04
N ALA A 102 -9.69 6.14 13.60
CA ALA A 102 -10.87 5.71 12.84
C ALA A 102 -11.62 6.90 12.22
N GLN A 103 -11.73 8.00 12.97
CA GLN A 103 -12.40 9.23 12.53
C GLN A 103 -11.66 9.89 11.37
N GLU A 104 -10.33 9.99 11.44
CA GLU A 104 -9.51 10.55 10.34
C GLU A 104 -9.63 9.73 9.07
N THR A 105 -9.59 8.40 9.19
CA THR A 105 -9.74 7.51 8.03
C THR A 105 -11.13 7.61 7.40
N GLU A 106 -12.19 7.72 8.20
CA GLU A 106 -13.55 7.91 7.67
C GLU A 106 -13.71 9.27 6.98
N MET A 107 -13.16 10.34 7.56
CA MET A 107 -13.15 11.66 6.90
C MET A 107 -12.42 11.60 5.55
N ARG A 108 -11.24 10.95 5.51
CA ARG A 108 -10.47 10.75 4.28
C ARG A 108 -11.29 9.99 3.23
N ARG A 109 -11.94 8.89 3.63
CA ARG A 109 -12.81 8.09 2.76
C ARG A 109 -13.90 8.96 2.14
N VAL A 110 -14.62 9.71 2.97
CA VAL A 110 -15.68 10.62 2.51
C VAL A 110 -15.13 11.67 1.53
N GLU A 111 -13.99 12.29 1.83
CA GLU A 111 -13.39 13.32 0.97
C GLU A 111 -12.97 12.73 -0.39
N MET A 112 -12.29 11.59 -0.40
CA MET A 112 -11.76 10.98 -1.61
C MET A 112 -12.87 10.44 -2.52
N LEU A 113 -13.93 9.86 -1.95
CA LEU A 113 -15.02 9.29 -2.74
C LEU A 113 -15.99 10.36 -3.26
N LYS A 114 -16.21 11.46 -2.52
CA LYS A 114 -17.01 12.61 -3.00
C LYS A 114 -16.38 13.35 -4.17
N LYS A 115 -15.04 13.43 -4.22
CA LYS A 115 -14.29 14.10 -5.30
C LYS A 115 -14.34 13.37 -6.65
N SER A 116 -15.01 12.22 -6.73
CA SER A 116 -15.13 11.43 -7.96
C SER A 116 -16.57 11.25 -8.45
N LEU A 117 -17.51 11.99 -7.84
CA LEU A 117 -18.85 12.25 -8.33
C LEU A 117 -18.86 13.65 -8.98
#